data_AF-A0A1E4B7K1-F1
#
_entry.id   AF-A0A1E4B7K1-F1
#
_cell.length_a   1.000
_cell.length_b   1.000
_cell.length_c   1.000
_cell.angle_alpha   90.00
_cell.angle_beta   90.00
_cell.angle_gamma   90.00
#
_symmetry.space_group_name_H-M   'P 1'
#
loop_
_entity.id
_entity.type
_entity.pdbx_description
1 polymer ?
#
loop_
_entity_poly.entity_id
_entity_poly.type
_entity_poly.pdbx_seq_one_letter_code
_entity_poly.pdbx_strand_id
1 'polypeptide(L)'
;MAMRAKSAPRKSVKRVASESARRKHVPKPPQAKTRRPSPVKGSSPAKRAGSARPAGRAKPAARPAAAEVVQVSELAAPETPLPQRVMEAAAQVADDDVERVGEKSFGLSVHGVLLTVVVEERRQVARIIAPLFSESACPGDLLAATNEMNARHIAYGYTYVRDGEVRYAVEVLLAPFRTEAVGRALQVAAAVVRGLGMEVDEETRRWVGVGE
;
A
#
# COMPACT_ATOMS: atom_id res chain seq x y z
N MET A 1 -19.94 -30.19 -57.36
CA MET A 1 -18.92 -29.17 -57.71
C MET A 1 -18.02 -28.99 -56.51
N ALA A 2 -16.78 -29.47 -56.57
CA ALA A 2 -15.81 -29.42 -55.48
C ALA A 2 -14.75 -28.36 -55.80
N MET A 3 -14.63 -27.33 -54.96
CA MET A 3 -13.57 -26.32 -55.08
C MET A 3 -12.39 -26.69 -54.19
N ARG A 4 -11.26 -26.96 -54.83
CA ARG A 4 -9.94 -27.14 -54.20
C ARG A 4 -9.32 -25.77 -53.92
N ALA A 5 -9.04 -25.47 -52.65
CA ALA A 5 -8.14 -24.38 -52.28
C ALA A 5 -6.70 -24.92 -52.18
N LYS A 6 -5.80 -24.34 -52.97
CA LYS A 6 -4.34 -24.52 -52.87
C LYS A 6 -3.79 -23.40 -51.99
N SER A 7 -3.09 -23.72 -50.93
CA SER A 7 -2.26 -22.77 -50.17
C SER A 7 -0.84 -23.30 -50.04
N ALA A 8 0.12 -22.50 -50.51
CA ALA A 8 1.54 -22.78 -50.60
C ALA A 8 2.27 -22.50 -49.26
N PRO A 9 3.48 -23.07 -49.05
CA PRO A 9 4.20 -23.04 -47.77
C PRO A 9 5.26 -21.93 -47.73
N ARG A 10 5.67 -21.51 -46.52
CA ARG A 10 6.96 -20.87 -46.10
C ARG A 10 6.74 -20.18 -44.73
N LYS A 11 7.65 -20.10 -43.76
CA LYS A 11 9.10 -20.33 -43.64
C LYS A 11 9.41 -20.61 -42.17
N SER A 12 10.38 -21.49 -41.93
CA SER A 12 10.99 -21.80 -40.65
C SER A 12 11.87 -20.65 -40.14
N VAL A 13 11.68 -20.25 -38.89
CA VAL A 13 12.55 -19.30 -38.17
C VAL A 13 13.42 -20.07 -37.19
N LYS A 14 14.73 -20.05 -37.43
CA LYS A 14 15.78 -20.51 -36.50
C LYS A 14 15.82 -19.54 -35.31
N ARG A 15 15.64 -20.03 -34.08
CA ARG A 15 15.99 -19.28 -32.86
C ARG A 15 17.41 -19.65 -32.41
N VAL A 16 18.15 -18.59 -32.15
CA VAL A 16 19.54 -18.51 -31.70
C VAL A 16 19.60 -18.82 -30.21
N ALA A 17 20.62 -19.58 -29.81
CA ALA A 17 20.93 -19.89 -28.42
C ALA A 17 21.45 -18.65 -27.68
N SER A 18 20.88 -18.35 -26.52
CA SER A 18 21.32 -17.28 -25.63
C SER A 18 22.25 -17.83 -24.54
N GLU A 19 23.53 -17.50 -24.67
CA GLU A 19 24.57 -17.69 -23.67
C GLU A 19 24.56 -16.50 -22.70
N SER A 20 24.33 -16.74 -21.41
CA SER A 20 24.42 -15.70 -20.37
C SER A 20 24.91 -16.28 -19.06
N ALA A 21 26.24 -16.37 -18.96
CA ALA A 21 26.95 -16.54 -17.71
C ALA A 21 27.96 -15.40 -17.57
N ARG A 22 27.68 -14.43 -16.69
CA ARG A 22 28.70 -13.59 -16.03
C ARG A 22 28.08 -12.84 -14.84
N ARG A 23 28.07 -13.51 -13.69
CA ARG A 23 28.04 -12.85 -12.39
C ARG A 23 29.39 -12.18 -12.17
N LYS A 24 29.40 -10.86 -11.92
CA LYS A 24 30.56 -10.18 -11.33
C LYS A 24 30.14 -9.40 -10.10
N HIS A 25 30.98 -9.55 -9.09
CA HIS A 25 30.95 -9.00 -7.74
C HIS A 25 30.45 -7.54 -7.63
N VAL A 26 29.54 -7.32 -6.67
CA VAL A 26 29.26 -6.00 -6.10
C VAL A 26 29.98 -5.90 -4.74
N PRO A 27 30.85 -4.89 -4.51
CA PRO A 27 31.49 -4.67 -3.21
C PRO A 27 30.52 -4.03 -2.20
N LYS A 28 30.64 -4.43 -0.93
CA LYS A 28 29.82 -3.91 0.19
C LYS A 28 30.14 -2.44 0.49
N PRO A 29 29.14 -1.60 0.82
CA PRO A 29 29.37 -0.23 1.25
C PRO A 29 29.90 -0.14 2.70
N PRO A 30 30.68 0.91 3.04
CA PRO A 30 31.27 1.09 4.36
C PRO A 30 30.24 1.51 5.43
N GLN A 31 30.39 0.97 6.64
CA GLN A 31 29.54 1.30 7.79
C GLN A 31 29.86 2.69 8.35
N ALA A 32 28.83 3.53 8.45
CA ALA A 32 28.90 4.85 9.07
C ALA A 32 28.96 4.74 10.61
N LYS A 33 29.98 5.34 11.22
CA LYS A 33 30.11 5.49 12.67
C LYS A 33 29.21 6.64 13.15
N THR A 34 28.15 6.32 13.87
CA THR A 34 27.31 7.30 14.58
C THR A 34 28.00 7.74 15.88
N ARG A 35 28.39 9.03 15.94
CA ARG A 35 28.81 9.70 17.17
C ARG A 35 27.56 10.08 17.98
N ARG A 36 27.47 9.58 19.22
CA ARG A 36 26.49 10.02 20.24
C ARG A 36 26.79 11.47 20.68
N PRO A 37 25.78 12.33 20.88
CA PRO A 37 25.95 13.52 21.70
C PRO A 37 25.72 13.22 23.19
N SER A 38 26.52 13.87 24.04
CA SER A 38 26.46 13.84 25.50
C SER A 38 25.34 14.75 26.04
N PRO A 39 24.75 14.45 27.22
CA PRO A 39 23.71 15.29 27.84
C PRO A 39 24.31 16.47 28.60
N VAL A 40 23.75 17.67 28.40
CA VAL A 40 24.08 18.90 29.13
C VAL A 40 23.30 18.93 30.45
N LYS A 41 24.02 19.16 31.55
CA LYS A 41 23.54 19.35 32.93
C LYS A 41 23.41 20.84 33.27
N GLY A 42 22.42 21.17 34.11
CA GLY A 42 22.31 22.42 34.88
C GLY A 42 21.31 23.42 34.29
N SER A 43 20.43 24.10 35.02
CA SER A 43 20.36 24.36 36.47
C SER A 43 18.97 24.94 36.86
N SER A 44 18.43 24.49 37.99
CA SER A 44 17.45 25.21 38.86
C SER A 44 18.04 26.57 39.32
N PRO A 45 17.29 27.61 39.78
CA PRO A 45 16.15 27.54 40.72
C PRO A 45 15.09 28.68 40.66
N ALA A 46 13.94 28.52 41.36
CA ALA A 46 13.36 29.56 42.23
C ALA A 46 12.14 29.05 43.01
N LYS A 47 12.25 29.14 44.34
CA LYS A 47 11.21 28.90 45.36
C LYS A 47 10.11 29.96 45.28
N ARG A 48 8.87 29.60 45.64
CA ARG A 48 8.10 30.33 46.67
C ARG A 48 7.02 29.45 47.30
N ALA A 49 7.00 29.52 48.62
CA ALA A 49 6.13 28.81 49.52
C ALA A 49 4.75 29.48 49.63
N GLY A 50 3.74 28.69 49.94
CA GLY A 50 2.39 29.14 50.28
C GLY A 50 1.62 28.03 50.96
N SER A 51 1.70 28.02 52.29
CA SER A 51 1.01 27.13 53.23
C SER A 51 -0.51 27.38 53.24
N ALA A 52 -1.32 26.32 53.23
CA ALA A 52 -2.31 26.01 54.27
C ALA A 52 -3.27 24.90 53.81
N ARG A 53 -3.34 23.83 54.62
CA ARG A 53 -4.40 22.80 54.63
C ARG A 53 -5.62 23.37 55.39
N PRO A 54 -6.84 22.86 55.14
CA PRO A 54 -7.35 21.90 56.12
C PRO A 54 -8.12 20.71 55.51
N ALA A 55 -8.42 19.79 56.42
CA ALA A 55 -8.88 18.43 56.23
C ALA A 55 -10.30 18.30 55.68
N GLY A 56 -10.46 17.40 54.71
CA GLY A 56 -11.73 16.77 54.35
C GLY A 56 -11.47 15.28 54.12
N ARG A 57 -11.76 14.46 55.14
CA ARG A 57 -11.64 13.00 55.10
C ARG A 57 -12.79 12.43 54.27
N ALA A 58 -12.56 12.18 52.98
CA ALA A 58 -13.50 11.45 52.13
C ALA A 58 -13.35 9.93 52.32
N LYS A 59 -14.49 9.24 52.45
CA LYS A 59 -14.63 7.78 52.58
C LYS A 59 -13.93 7.03 51.44
N PRO A 60 -13.40 5.81 51.66
CA PRO A 60 -12.95 4.95 50.58
C PRO A 60 -14.19 4.47 49.80
N ALA A 61 -14.39 5.02 48.60
CA ALA A 61 -15.35 4.48 47.66
C ALA A 61 -14.83 3.15 47.13
N ALA A 62 -15.72 2.16 47.11
CA ALA A 62 -15.48 0.78 46.78
C ALA A 62 -14.70 0.59 45.48
N ARG A 63 -13.73 -0.32 45.53
CA ARG A 63 -13.04 -0.90 44.38
C ARG A 63 -14.11 -1.45 43.43
N PRO A 64 -14.27 -0.93 42.19
CA PRO A 64 -15.18 -1.56 41.25
C PRO A 64 -14.67 -2.97 40.99
N ALA A 65 -15.62 -3.91 41.04
CA ALA A 65 -15.44 -5.32 40.78
C ALA A 65 -14.73 -5.53 39.43
N ALA A 66 -14.00 -6.65 39.37
CA ALA A 66 -13.27 -7.14 38.21
C ALA A 66 -13.96 -6.73 36.90
N ALA A 67 -13.25 -5.97 36.07
CA ALA A 67 -13.61 -5.83 34.68
C ALA A 67 -13.67 -7.25 34.11
N GLU A 68 -14.88 -7.72 33.81
CA GLU A 68 -15.08 -8.90 33.00
C GLU A 68 -14.25 -8.71 31.74
N VAL A 69 -13.21 -9.51 31.62
CA VAL A 69 -12.55 -9.75 30.35
C VAL A 69 -13.62 -10.39 29.50
N VAL A 70 -14.31 -9.56 28.71
CA VAL A 70 -15.14 -10.02 27.61
C VAL A 70 -14.20 -10.83 26.74
N GLN A 71 -14.24 -12.16 26.92
CA GLN A 71 -13.73 -13.09 25.93
C GLN A 71 -14.49 -12.75 24.66
N VAL A 72 -13.84 -11.98 23.79
CA VAL A 72 -14.26 -11.83 22.40
C VAL A 72 -14.25 -13.26 21.88
N SER A 73 -15.43 -13.87 21.81
CA SER A 73 -15.61 -15.19 21.25
C SER A 73 -14.84 -15.22 19.93
N GLU A 74 -13.98 -16.23 19.78
CA GLU A 74 -13.35 -16.55 18.50
C GLU A 74 -14.49 -16.71 17.49
N LEU A 75 -14.82 -15.63 16.77
CA LEU A 75 -15.64 -15.72 15.58
C LEU A 75 -14.91 -16.71 14.70
N ALA A 76 -15.53 -17.86 14.45
CA ALA A 76 -15.00 -18.89 13.59
C ALA A 76 -14.38 -18.23 12.36
N ALA A 77 -13.09 -18.51 12.14
CA ALA A 77 -12.39 -17.93 11.01
C ALA A 77 -13.21 -18.26 9.76
N PRO A 78 -13.60 -17.26 8.96
CA PRO A 78 -14.41 -17.51 7.77
C PRO A 78 -13.68 -18.52 6.89
N GLU A 79 -14.43 -19.51 6.37
CA GLU A 79 -13.88 -20.63 5.59
C GLU A 79 -13.10 -20.13 4.36
N THR A 80 -13.47 -18.97 3.83
CA THR A 80 -12.80 -18.32 2.71
C THR A 80 -11.54 -17.57 3.15
N PRO A 81 -10.36 -17.87 2.57
CA PRO A 81 -9.12 -17.15 2.84
C PRO A 81 -9.26 -15.63 2.64
N LEU A 82 -8.56 -14.84 3.47
CA LEU A 82 -8.65 -13.37 3.41
C LEU A 82 -8.35 -12.81 2.01
N PRO A 83 -7.30 -13.24 1.27
CA PRO A 83 -7.04 -12.70 -0.07
C PRO A 83 -8.21 -12.90 -1.03
N GLN A 84 -8.90 -14.04 -0.93
CA GLN A 84 -10.05 -14.35 -1.78
C GLN A 84 -11.25 -13.48 -1.42
N ARG A 85 -11.52 -13.24 -0.13
CA ARG A 85 -12.57 -12.29 0.29
C ARG A 85 -12.30 -10.86 -0.18
N VAL A 86 -11.05 -10.40 -0.12
CA VAL A 86 -10.68 -9.06 -0.61
C VAL A 86 -10.84 -9.00 -2.14
N MET A 87 -10.45 -10.05 -2.87
CA MET A 87 -10.62 -10.14 -4.32
C MET A 87 -12.11 -10.09 -4.72
N GLU A 88 -12.96 -10.87 -4.05
CA GLU A 88 -14.42 -10.85 -4.25
C GLU A 88 -15.03 -9.47 -3.95
N ALA A 89 -14.55 -8.80 -2.89
CA ALA A 89 -14.97 -7.43 -2.58
C ALA A 89 -14.52 -6.42 -3.63
N ALA A 90 -13.31 -6.56 -4.16
CA ALA A 90 -12.77 -5.68 -5.19
C ALA A 90 -13.51 -5.84 -6.53
N ALA A 91 -13.88 -7.08 -6.89
CA ALA A 91 -14.64 -7.37 -8.10
C ALA A 91 -16.01 -6.67 -8.16
N GLN A 92 -16.60 -6.31 -7.01
CA GLN A 92 -17.88 -5.61 -6.95
C GLN A 92 -17.82 -4.15 -7.43
N VAL A 93 -16.63 -3.56 -7.48
CA VAL A 93 -16.42 -2.15 -7.86
C VAL A 93 -15.47 -1.98 -9.04
N ALA A 94 -14.93 -3.07 -9.57
CA ALA A 94 -14.05 -3.05 -10.72
C ALA A 94 -14.84 -2.73 -12.01
N ASP A 95 -14.22 -2.00 -12.92
CA ASP A 95 -14.77 -1.77 -14.27
C ASP A 95 -14.62 -3.04 -15.14
N ASP A 96 -13.51 -3.76 -14.94
CA ASP A 96 -13.10 -4.95 -15.70
C ASP A 96 -12.86 -6.15 -14.76
N ASP A 97 -12.52 -7.30 -15.35
CA ASP A 97 -12.15 -8.50 -14.59
C ASP A 97 -10.93 -8.26 -13.68
N VAL A 98 -10.96 -8.86 -12.49
CA VAL A 98 -9.86 -8.79 -11.52
C VAL A 98 -8.79 -9.80 -11.91
N GLU A 99 -7.60 -9.31 -12.25
CA GLU A 99 -6.48 -10.14 -12.69
C GLU A 99 -5.55 -10.50 -11.54
N ARG A 100 -5.08 -11.75 -11.50
CA ARG A 100 -4.14 -12.19 -10.47
C ARG A 100 -2.70 -11.93 -10.91
N VAL A 101 -2.07 -10.92 -10.31
CA VAL A 101 -0.68 -10.51 -10.62
C VAL A 101 0.34 -11.26 -9.75
N GLY A 102 -0.08 -11.78 -8.60
CA GLY A 102 0.77 -12.60 -7.72
C GLY A 102 -0.04 -13.45 -6.75
N GLU A 103 0.64 -14.15 -5.86
CA GLU A 103 -0.04 -15.06 -4.90
C GLU A 103 -1.06 -14.30 -4.03
N LYS A 104 -0.72 -13.09 -3.60
CA LYS A 104 -1.52 -12.22 -2.72
C LYS A 104 -1.76 -10.83 -3.30
N SER A 105 -1.58 -10.71 -4.60
CA SER A 105 -1.69 -9.45 -5.32
C SER A 105 -2.60 -9.62 -6.53
N PHE A 106 -3.47 -8.65 -6.74
CA PHE A 106 -4.35 -8.63 -7.90
C PHE A 106 -4.49 -7.21 -8.47
N GLY A 107 -4.57 -7.13 -9.79
CA GLY A 107 -4.76 -5.91 -10.57
C GLY A 107 -6.22 -5.75 -10.97
N LEU A 108 -6.70 -4.52 -11.00
CA LEU A 108 -8.04 -4.17 -11.48
C LEU A 108 -8.07 -2.72 -11.96
N SER A 109 -9.06 -2.41 -12.77
CA SER A 109 -9.39 -1.03 -13.16
C SER A 109 -10.61 -0.53 -12.37
N VAL A 110 -10.55 0.70 -11.86
CA VAL A 110 -11.71 1.38 -11.24
C VAL A 110 -11.78 2.81 -11.77
N HIS A 111 -12.88 3.14 -12.43
CA HIS A 111 -13.06 4.39 -13.15
C HIS A 111 -11.90 4.72 -14.11
N GLY A 112 -11.38 3.71 -14.81
CA GLY A 112 -10.25 3.81 -15.73
C GLY A 112 -8.88 3.97 -15.06
N VAL A 113 -8.79 3.86 -13.73
CA VAL A 113 -7.53 3.89 -12.98
C VAL A 113 -7.07 2.47 -12.71
N LEU A 114 -5.84 2.17 -13.13
CA LEU A 114 -5.17 0.91 -12.85
C LEU A 114 -4.72 0.85 -11.38
N LEU A 115 -5.23 -0.12 -10.64
CA LEU A 115 -4.94 -0.33 -9.23
C LEU A 115 -4.40 -1.75 -9.01
N THR A 116 -3.45 -1.87 -8.09
CA THR A 116 -2.98 -3.16 -7.56
C THR A 116 -3.36 -3.27 -6.09
N VAL A 117 -4.02 -4.35 -5.70
CA VAL A 117 -4.30 -4.66 -4.29
C VAL A 117 -3.34 -5.73 -3.82
N VAL A 118 -2.67 -5.47 -2.69
CA VAL A 118 -1.76 -6.41 -2.02
C VAL A 118 -2.30 -6.74 -0.64
N VAL A 119 -2.50 -8.03 -0.36
CA VAL A 119 -3.08 -8.49 0.90
C VAL A 119 -2.00 -8.99 1.87
N GLU A 120 -1.88 -8.32 3.02
CA GLU A 120 -0.99 -8.69 4.11
C GLU A 120 -1.75 -9.42 5.23
N GLU A 121 -2.00 -10.72 5.04
CA GLU A 121 -2.83 -11.54 5.95
C GLU A 121 -2.39 -11.49 7.42
N ARG A 122 -1.09 -11.54 7.69
CA ARG A 122 -0.57 -11.48 9.07
C ARG A 122 -0.90 -10.17 9.78
N ARG A 123 -1.03 -9.09 9.02
CA ARG A 123 -1.37 -7.76 9.54
C ARG A 123 -2.86 -7.46 9.44
N GLN A 124 -3.63 -8.29 8.73
CA GLN A 124 -5.02 -8.01 8.37
C GLN A 124 -5.15 -6.65 7.67
N VAL A 125 -4.30 -6.41 6.67
CA VAL A 125 -4.30 -5.16 5.89
C VAL A 125 -4.39 -5.48 4.39
N ALA A 126 -5.18 -4.72 3.65
CA ALA A 126 -5.05 -4.61 2.20
C ALA A 126 -4.42 -3.25 1.86
N ARG A 127 -3.35 -3.28 1.05
CA ARG A 127 -2.75 -2.07 0.49
C ARG A 127 -3.16 -1.96 -0.98
N ILE A 128 -3.88 -0.89 -1.30
CA ILE A 128 -4.27 -0.54 -2.67
C ILE A 128 -3.21 0.42 -3.19
N ILE A 129 -2.62 0.13 -4.34
CA ILE A 129 -1.50 0.84 -4.91
C ILE A 129 -1.88 1.29 -6.31
N ALA A 130 -1.67 2.57 -6.61
CA ALA A 130 -1.78 3.13 -7.95
C ALA A 130 -0.41 3.66 -8.38
N PRO A 131 0.14 3.23 -9.53
CA PRO A 131 1.30 3.90 -10.08
C PRO A 131 0.89 5.29 -10.59
N LEU A 132 1.77 6.27 -10.38
CA LEU A 132 1.51 7.66 -10.73
C LEU A 132 2.33 8.08 -11.95
N PHE A 133 3.67 8.02 -11.84
CA PHE A 133 4.61 8.33 -12.92
C PHE A 133 6.01 7.81 -12.54
N SER A 134 6.88 7.67 -13.55
CA SER A 134 8.30 7.36 -13.34
C SER A 134 9.03 8.51 -12.65
N GLU A 135 9.94 8.22 -11.72
CA GLU A 135 10.76 9.22 -11.03
C GLU A 135 11.50 10.15 -12.01
N SER A 136 11.95 9.61 -13.15
CA SER A 136 12.64 10.38 -14.20
C SER A 136 11.74 11.36 -14.94
N ALA A 137 10.42 11.18 -14.89
CA ALA A 137 9.43 12.06 -15.49
C ALA A 137 9.05 13.24 -14.58
N CYS A 138 9.56 13.29 -13.34
CA CYS A 138 9.27 14.39 -12.44
C CYS A 138 9.93 15.69 -12.94
N PRO A 139 9.15 16.74 -13.27
CA PRO A 139 9.70 17.97 -13.86
C PRO A 139 10.46 18.86 -12.85
N GLY A 140 10.64 18.41 -11.60
CA GLY A 140 11.23 19.22 -10.53
C GLY A 140 11.70 18.40 -9.34
N ASP A 141 11.66 19.02 -8.16
CA ASP A 141 12.04 18.36 -6.91
C ASP A 141 10.99 17.29 -6.53
N LEU A 142 11.36 16.03 -6.76
CA LEU A 142 10.54 14.85 -6.44
C LEU A 142 10.08 14.83 -4.98
N LEU A 143 10.96 15.22 -4.05
CA LEU A 143 10.62 15.21 -2.62
C LEU A 143 9.61 16.30 -2.30
N ALA A 144 9.78 17.49 -2.89
CA ALA A 144 8.80 18.56 -2.74
C ALA A 144 7.43 18.16 -3.34
N ALA A 145 7.43 17.59 -4.54
CA ALA A 145 6.20 17.15 -5.21
C ALA A 145 5.46 16.07 -4.43
N THR A 146 6.17 15.04 -3.94
CA THR A 146 5.57 13.97 -3.12
C THR A 146 5.07 14.48 -1.77
N ASN A 147 5.78 15.40 -1.12
CA ASN A 147 5.31 16.04 0.10
C ASN A 147 4.07 16.91 -0.12
N GLU A 148 3.98 17.61 -1.25
CA GLU A 148 2.81 18.41 -1.60
C GLU A 148 1.58 17.53 -1.86
N MET A 149 1.74 16.44 -2.62
CA MET A 149 0.68 15.45 -2.83
C MET A 149 0.22 14.84 -1.51
N ASN A 150 1.17 14.45 -0.65
CA ASN A 150 0.86 13.94 0.69
C ASN A 150 0.12 14.99 1.54
N ALA A 151 0.56 16.24 1.57
CA ALA A 151 -0.09 17.29 2.36
C ALA A 151 -1.58 17.48 1.99
N ARG A 152 -1.93 17.25 0.71
CA ARG A 152 -3.32 17.33 0.23
C ARG A 152 -4.15 16.08 0.53
N HIS A 153 -3.53 14.90 0.57
CA HIS A 153 -4.26 13.62 0.53
C HIS A 153 -3.94 12.66 1.68
N ILE A 154 -3.11 13.05 2.66
CA ILE A 154 -2.64 12.17 3.76
C ILE A 154 -3.77 11.56 4.59
N ALA A 155 -4.94 12.22 4.63
CA ALA A 155 -6.11 11.72 5.33
C ALA A 155 -6.68 10.42 4.71
N TYR A 156 -6.35 10.14 3.45
CA TYR A 156 -6.89 9.02 2.69
C TYR A 156 -5.82 8.02 2.25
N GLY A 157 -4.60 8.47 2.01
CA GLY A 157 -3.51 7.64 1.53
C GLY A 157 -2.22 8.45 1.43
N TYR A 158 -1.19 7.87 0.84
CA TYR A 158 0.13 8.51 0.76
C TYR A 158 0.83 8.18 -0.54
N THR A 159 1.59 9.15 -1.04
CA THR A 159 2.53 8.97 -2.13
C THR A 159 3.91 8.61 -1.60
N TYR A 160 4.57 7.66 -2.26
CA TYR A 160 5.93 7.23 -1.96
C TYR A 160 6.67 6.86 -3.23
N VAL A 161 8.00 6.85 -3.16
CA VAL A 161 8.88 6.44 -4.27
C VAL A 161 9.37 5.03 -3.99
N ARG A 162 9.25 4.14 -4.98
CA ARG A 162 9.78 2.78 -4.89
C ARG A 162 10.12 2.25 -6.27
N ASP A 163 11.29 1.64 -6.39
CA ASP A 163 11.77 1.00 -7.62
C ASP A 163 11.79 1.96 -8.84
N GLY A 164 12.08 3.25 -8.62
CA GLY A 164 12.11 4.27 -9.66
C GLY A 164 10.73 4.81 -10.07
N GLU A 165 9.66 4.45 -9.36
CA GLU A 165 8.30 4.92 -9.62
C GLU A 165 7.74 5.68 -8.43
N VAL A 166 6.97 6.73 -8.72
CA VAL A 166 6.10 7.37 -7.75
C VAL A 166 4.78 6.60 -7.73
N ARG A 167 4.35 6.20 -6.54
CA ARG A 167 3.14 5.41 -6.33
C ARG A 167 2.29 6.06 -5.26
N TYR A 168 0.98 5.98 -5.41
CA TYR A 168 0.00 6.30 -4.37
C TYR A 168 -0.47 5.02 -3.70
N ALA A 169 -0.61 5.01 -2.37
CA ALA A 169 -1.17 3.89 -1.63
C ALA A 169 -2.25 4.31 -0.65
N VAL A 170 -3.26 3.45 -0.53
CA VAL A 170 -4.29 3.47 0.52
C VAL A 170 -4.20 2.16 1.28
N GLU A 171 -4.20 2.23 2.61
CA GLU A 171 -4.21 1.04 3.46
C GLU A 171 -5.58 0.87 4.12
N VAL A 172 -6.11 -0.35 4.07
CA VAL A 172 -7.39 -0.72 4.67
C VAL A 172 -7.15 -1.78 5.72
N LEU A 173 -7.59 -1.50 6.95
CA LEU A 173 -7.64 -2.49 8.02
C LEU A 173 -8.80 -3.46 7.78
N LEU A 174 -8.53 -4.76 7.84
CA LEU A 174 -9.45 -5.84 7.52
C LEU A 174 -9.88 -6.63 8.77
N ALA A 175 -9.67 -6.07 9.96
CA ALA A 175 -10.04 -6.67 11.25
C ALA A 175 -10.97 -5.72 12.03
N PRO A 176 -12.32 -5.93 12.02
CA PRO A 176 -13.04 -6.99 11.31
C PRO A 176 -13.14 -6.74 9.80
N PHE A 177 -13.27 -7.80 9.00
CA PHE A 177 -13.38 -7.70 7.55
C PHE A 177 -14.73 -7.10 7.17
N ARG A 178 -14.71 -6.09 6.29
CA ARG A 178 -15.91 -5.43 5.75
C ARG A 178 -15.73 -5.21 4.26
N THR A 179 -16.60 -5.80 3.45
CA THR A 179 -16.60 -5.68 1.98
C THR A 179 -16.65 -4.22 1.54
N GLU A 180 -17.48 -3.42 2.20
CA GLU A 180 -17.67 -2.00 1.86
C GLU A 180 -16.42 -1.16 2.14
N ALA A 181 -15.58 -1.57 3.09
CA ALA A 181 -14.34 -0.86 3.39
C ALA A 181 -13.35 -0.98 2.23
N VAL A 182 -13.25 -2.18 1.63
CA VAL A 182 -12.41 -2.43 0.45
C VAL A 182 -12.93 -1.63 -0.75
N GLY A 183 -14.23 -1.74 -1.04
CA GLY A 183 -14.86 -1.02 -2.16
C GLY A 183 -14.69 0.50 -2.06
N ARG A 184 -14.94 1.09 -0.88
CA ARG A 184 -14.75 2.54 -0.67
C ARG A 184 -13.30 2.96 -0.84
N ALA A 185 -12.35 2.18 -0.34
CA ALA A 185 -10.93 2.51 -0.45
C ALA A 185 -10.44 2.48 -1.90
N LEU A 186 -10.95 1.54 -2.71
CA LEU A 186 -10.68 1.48 -4.15
C LEU A 186 -11.23 2.73 -4.87
N GLN A 187 -12.48 3.10 -4.57
CA GLN A 187 -13.11 4.30 -5.13
C GLN A 187 -12.36 5.58 -4.71
N VAL A 188 -11.94 5.68 -3.46
CA VAL A 188 -11.14 6.81 -2.96
C VAL A 188 -9.78 6.86 -3.66
N ALA A 189 -9.11 5.73 -3.83
CA ALA A 189 -7.84 5.68 -4.55
C ALA A 189 -7.99 6.15 -6.00
N ALA A 190 -8.99 5.64 -6.72
CA ALA A 190 -9.29 6.06 -8.09
C ALA A 190 -9.62 7.57 -8.15
N ALA A 191 -10.45 8.08 -7.23
CA ALA A 191 -10.83 9.49 -7.20
C ALA A 191 -9.62 10.41 -6.95
N VAL A 192 -8.74 10.06 -6.00
CA VAL A 192 -7.52 10.84 -5.73
C VAL A 192 -6.59 10.82 -6.94
N VAL A 193 -6.31 9.65 -7.51
CA VAL A 193 -5.40 9.52 -8.66
C VAL A 193 -5.92 10.32 -9.87
N ARG A 194 -7.22 10.23 -10.17
CA ARG A 194 -7.83 11.07 -11.23
C ARG A 194 -7.75 12.56 -10.90
N GLY A 195 -7.95 12.93 -9.64
CA GLY A 195 -7.85 14.32 -9.18
C GLY A 195 -6.45 14.91 -9.27
N LEU A 196 -5.40 14.07 -9.26
CA LEU A 196 -4.02 14.49 -9.52
C LEU A 196 -3.78 14.84 -11.00
N GLY A 197 -4.71 14.48 -11.91
CA GLY A 197 -4.65 14.86 -13.32
C GLY A 197 -3.49 14.21 -14.08
N MET A 198 -3.01 13.06 -13.61
CA MET A 198 -1.85 12.39 -14.20
C MET A 198 -2.29 11.32 -15.18
N GLU A 199 -1.83 11.45 -16.42
CA GLU A 199 -2.00 10.41 -17.43
C GLU A 199 -0.99 9.29 -17.15
N VAL A 200 -1.51 8.07 -16.99
CA VAL A 200 -0.68 6.88 -16.84
C VAL A 200 0.04 6.62 -18.16
N ASP A 201 1.37 6.72 -18.15
CA ASP A 201 2.21 6.47 -19.33
C ASP A 201 2.15 4.99 -19.79
N GLU A 202 2.53 4.74 -21.06
CA GLU A 202 2.51 3.38 -21.62
C GLU A 202 3.45 2.41 -20.91
N GLU A 203 4.52 2.91 -20.29
CA GLU A 203 5.49 2.10 -19.54
C GLU A 203 4.82 1.53 -18.28
N THR A 204 4.08 2.37 -17.56
CA THR A 204 3.29 2.00 -16.39
C THR A 204 2.19 0.99 -16.74
N ARG A 205 1.55 1.12 -17.90
CA ARG A 205 0.53 0.15 -18.37
C ARG A 205 1.09 -1.26 -18.57
N ARG A 206 2.31 -1.37 -19.11
CA ARG A 206 2.99 -2.68 -19.30
C ARG A 206 3.27 -3.39 -17.97
N TRP A 207 3.59 -2.64 -16.92
CA TRP A 207 3.86 -3.22 -15.60
C TRP A 207 2.61 -3.74 -14.88
N VAL A 208 1.46 -3.12 -15.12
CA VAL A 208 0.18 -3.59 -14.56
C VAL A 208 -0.39 -4.77 -15.35
N GLY A 209 0.25 -5.20 -16.45
CA GLY A 209 -0.22 -6.29 -17.29
C GLY A 209 -1.29 -5.88 -18.30
N VAL A 210 -1.58 -4.58 -18.43
CA VAL A 210 -2.61 -4.04 -19.32
C VAL A 210 -1.93 -3.51 -20.59
N GLY A 211 -1.47 -4.43 -21.42
CA GLY A 211 -0.92 -4.13 -22.74
C GLY A 211 -0.67 -5.42 -23.50
N GLU A 212 -1.41 -5.60 -24.60
CA GLU A 212 -1.34 -6.75 -25.53
C GLU A 212 0.09 -7.18 -25.91
#